data_AF-A0A4R5TXN1-F1
#
_entry.id   AF-A0A4R5TXN1-F1
#
_cell.length_a   1.000
_cell.length_b   1.000
_cell.length_c   1.000
_cell.angle_alpha   90.00
_cell.angle_beta   90.00
_cell.angle_gamma   90.00
#
_symmetry.space_group_name_H-M   'P 1'
#
loop_
_entity.id
_entity.type
_entity.pdbx_description
1 polymer ?
#
loop_
_entity_poly.entity_id
_entity_poly.type
_entity_poly.pdbx_seq_one_letter_code
_entity_poly.pdbx_strand_id
1 'polypeptide(L)' 'MRALATVFDVDPEYLLQEDGKLPERVEAELERLRTLRRAEVRSFVARALGPVDPEALEAIAKILDDGA' A
#
# COMPACT_ATOMS: atom_id res chain seq x y z
N MET A 1 11.43 -0.18 22.08
CA MET A 1 11.33 0.79 20.98
C MET A 1 12.57 0.86 20.09
N ARG A 2 13.81 0.93 20.62
CA ARG A 2 15.03 0.99 19.78
C ARG A 2 15.20 -0.16 18.77
N ALA A 3 14.86 -1.41 19.16
CA ALA A 3 14.94 -2.55 18.25
C ALA A 3 14.01 -2.41 17.03
N LEU A 4 12.80 -1.87 17.23
CA LEU A 4 11.84 -1.63 16.15
C LEU A 4 12.32 -0.49 15.23
N ALA A 5 12.90 0.56 15.83
CA ALA A 5 13.50 1.66 15.10
C ALA A 5 14.64 1.20 14.18
N THR A 6 15.47 0.25 14.62
CA THR A 6 16.52 -0.35 13.79
C THR A 6 15.97 -1.21 12.66
N VAL A 7 14.93 -2.02 12.92
CA VAL A 7 14.31 -2.86 11.88
C VAL A 7 13.73 -2.02 10.76
N PHE A 8 13.05 -0.94 11.11
CA PHE A 8 12.46 -0.03 10.14
C PHE A 8 13.41 1.07 9.70
N ASP A 9 14.63 1.14 10.26
CA ASP A 9 15.64 2.18 10.01
C ASP A 9 15.01 3.59 10.02
N VAL A 10 14.44 3.91 11.19
CA VAL A 10 13.79 5.17 11.56
C VAL A 10 14.36 5.71 12.86
N ASP A 11 14.17 7.00 13.12
CA ASP A 11 14.50 7.60 14.41
C ASP A 11 13.68 6.93 15.54
N PRO A 12 14.30 6.45 16.63
CA PRO A 12 13.57 5.93 17.78
C PRO A 12 12.57 6.92 18.39
N GLU A 13 12.81 8.23 18.28
CA GLU A 13 11.89 9.27 18.77
C GLU A 13 10.60 9.34 17.94
N TYR A 14 10.66 9.04 16.65
CA TYR A 14 9.47 8.96 15.80
C TYR A 14 8.45 7.94 16.34
N LEU A 15 8.92 6.79 16.84
CA LEU A 15 8.05 5.76 17.42
C LEU A 15 7.42 6.15 18.77
N LEU A 16 7.82 7.27 19.36
CA LEU A 16 7.30 7.79 20.61
C LEU A 16 6.31 8.95 20.40
N GLN A 17 6.19 9.46 19.18
CA GLN A 17 5.29 10.56 18.83
C GLN A 17 4.06 9.99 18.14
N GLU A 18 2.89 10.14 18.77
CA GLU A 18 1.62 9.66 18.22
C GLU A 18 1.26 10.38 16.91
N ASP A 19 1.58 11.67 16.82
CA ASP A 19 1.33 12.53 15.64
C ASP A 19 2.64 12.98 14.96
N GLY A 20 3.73 12.22 15.18
CA GLY A 20 5.03 12.54 14.61
C GLY A 20 5.02 12.51 13.08
N LYS A 21 5.76 13.42 12.45
CA LYS A 21 5.87 13.45 10.98
C LYS A 21 6.41 12.10 10.48
N LEU A 22 5.70 11.50 9.53
CA LEU A 22 6.14 10.27 8.87
C LEU A 22 7.49 10.51 8.18
N PRO A 23 8.53 9.71 8.47
CA PRO A 23 9.79 9.81 7.76
C PRO A 23 9.61 9.47 6.27
N GLU A 24 10.24 10.24 5.40
CA GLU A 24 10.13 10.11 3.93
C GLU A 24 10.44 8.68 3.44
N ARG A 25 11.38 7.99 4.08
CA ARG A 25 11.71 6.60 3.76
C ARG A 25 10.57 5.62 4.09
N VAL A 26 9.86 5.82 5.19
CA VAL A 26 8.70 4.99 5.55
C VAL A 26 7.54 5.27 4.59
N GLU A 27 7.33 6.52 4.22
CA GLU A 27 6.34 6.93 3.22
C GLU A 27 6.61 6.27 1.86
N ALA A 28 7.86 6.29 1.39
CA ALA A 28 8.27 5.65 0.15
C ALA A 28 8.06 4.12 0.17
N GLU A 29 8.39 3.44 1.27
CA GLU A 29 8.17 1.99 1.37
C GLU A 29 6.69 1.63 1.46
N LEU A 30 5.88 2.43 2.16
CA LEU A 30 4.43 2.24 2.18
C LEU A 30 3.82 2.41 0.78
N GLU A 31 4.26 3.41 0.01
CA GLU A 31 3.79 3.60 -1.36
C GLU A 31 4.23 2.46 -2.30
N ARG A 32 5.43 1.91 -2.05
CA ARG A 32 5.90 0.70 -2.74
C ARG A 32 4.99 -0.49 -2.43
N LEU A 33 4.64 -0.71 -1.17
CA LEU A 33 3.73 -1.78 -0.75
C LEU A 33 2.32 -1.62 -1.33
N ARG A 34 1.79 -0.39 -1.37
CA ARG A 34 0.51 -0.07 -2.02
C ARG A 34 0.54 -0.40 -3.51
N THR A 35 1.64 -0.07 -4.18
CA THR A 35 1.82 -0.38 -5.61
C THR A 35 1.87 -1.89 -5.86
N LEU A 36 2.58 -2.64 -5.02
CA LEU A 36 2.60 -4.10 -5.10
C LEU A 36 1.20 -4.71 -4.89
N ARG A 37 0.47 -4.25 -3.87
CA ARG A 37 -0.90 -4.71 -3.60
C ARG A 37 -1.82 -4.45 -4.78
N ARG A 38 -1.77 -3.26 -5.38
CA ARG A 38 -2.55 -2.94 -6.59
C ARG A 38 -2.18 -3.86 -7.75
N ALA A 39 -0.89 -4.15 -7.96
CA ALA A 39 -0.44 -5.05 -9.01
C ALA A 39 -0.89 -6.50 -8.78
N GLU A 40 -0.85 -6.98 -7.55
CA GLU A 40 -1.33 -8.31 -7.17
C GLU A 40 -2.84 -8.44 -7.39
N VAL A 41 -3.63 -7.44 -6.99
CA VAL A 41 -5.07 -7.43 -7.22
C VAL A 41 -5.38 -7.42 -8.71
N ARG A 42 -4.73 -6.56 -9.50
CA ARG A 42 -4.88 -6.54 -10.98
C ARG A 42 -4.51 -7.89 -11.60
N SER A 43 -3.42 -8.50 -11.15
CA SER A 43 -2.95 -9.81 -11.63
C SER A 43 -3.90 -10.95 -11.25
N PHE A 44 -4.47 -10.90 -10.04
CA PHE A 44 -5.49 -11.83 -9.58
C PHE A 44 -6.76 -11.72 -10.42
N VAL A 45 -7.24 -10.50 -10.64
CA VAL A 45 -8.41 -10.21 -11.49
C VAL A 45 -8.18 -10.70 -12.92
N ALA A 46 -7.03 -10.39 -13.54
CA ALA A 46 -6.71 -10.83 -14.90
C ALA A 46 -6.62 -12.36 -15.06
N ARG A 47 -6.28 -13.10 -14.01
CA ARG A 47 -6.22 -14.58 -14.02
C ARG A 47 -7.55 -15.23 -13.64
N ALA A 48 -8.32 -14.60 -12.77
CA ALA A 48 -9.59 -15.14 -12.26
C ALA A 48 -10.77 -14.85 -13.19
N LEU A 49 -10.69 -13.78 -13.97
CA LEU A 49 -11.72 -13.40 -14.93
C LEU A 49 -11.36 -13.93 -16.32
N GLY A 50 -12.18 -14.86 -16.82
CA GLY A 50 -12.30 -15.12 -18.27
C GLY A 50 -12.89 -13.90 -19.00
N PRO A 51 -13.74 -14.04 -20.03
CA PRO A 51 -14.30 -12.89 -20.75
C PRO A 51 -15.30 -12.15 -19.85
N VAL A 52 -14.80 -11.23 -19.04
CA VAL A 52 -15.62 -10.40 -18.15
C VAL A 52 -15.64 -8.99 -18.68
N ASP A 53 -16.86 -8.45 -18.66
CA ASP A 53 -17.25 -7.16 -19.19
C ASP A 53 -16.30 -6.04 -18.69
N PRO A 54 -15.68 -5.26 -19.60
CA PRO A 54 -14.82 -4.13 -19.26
C PRO A 54 -15.42 -3.17 -18.24
N GLU A 55 -16.74 -3.01 -18.21
CA GLU A 55 -17.44 -2.11 -17.30
C GLU A 55 -17.32 -2.56 -15.84
N ALA A 56 -17.30 -3.87 -15.59
CA ALA A 56 -17.10 -4.44 -14.26
C ALA A 56 -15.65 -4.28 -13.75
N LEU A 57 -14.68 -4.34 -14.66
CA LEU A 57 -13.27 -4.08 -14.36
C LEU A 57 -13.04 -2.64 -13.90
N GLU A 58 -13.68 -1.69 -14.59
CA GLU A 58 -13.57 -0.26 -14.27
C GLU A 58 -14.23 0.07 -12.93
N ALA A 59 -15.37 -0.55 -12.61
CA ALA A 59 -16.02 -0.42 -11.30
C ALA A 59 -15.14 -0.95 -10.15
N ILE A 60 -14.49 -2.11 -10.33
CA ILE A 60 -13.59 -2.68 -9.32
C ILE A 60 -12.34 -1.81 -9.13
N ALA A 61 -11.76 -1.31 -10.22
CA ALA A 61 -10.61 -0.40 -10.16
C ALA A 61 -10.95 0.87 -9.37
N LYS A 62 -12.14 1.43 -9.60
CA LYS A 62 -12.60 2.64 -8.92
C LYS A 62 -12.80 2.44 -7.42
N ILE A 63 -13.39 1.31 -7.00
CA ILE A 63 -13.53 0.96 -5.58
C ILE A 63 -12.15 0.80 -4.89
N LEU A 64 -11.16 0.29 -5.61
CA LEU A 64 -9.80 0.13 -5.10
C LEU A 64 -9.04 1.45 -4.98
N ASP A 65 -9.28 2.40 -5.88
CA ASP A 65 -8.65 3.72 -5.85
C ASP A 65 -9.33 4.67 -4.83
N ASP A 66 -10.64 4.56 -4.61
CA ASP A 66 -11.40 5.40 -3.67
C ASP A 66 -11.22 4.98 -2.19
N GLY A 67 -10.63 3.80 -1.92
CA GLY A 67 -10.38 3.28 -0.56
C GLY A 67 -8.99 3.59 0.01
N ALA A 68 -8.20 4.45 -0.65
CA ALA A 68 -6.81 4.76 -0.32
C ALA A 68 -6.64 6.03 0.54
#